data_AF-A0A328F9T6-F1
#
_entry.id   AF-A0A328F9T6-F1
#
_cell.length_a   1.000
_cell.length_b   1.000
_cell.length_c   1.000
_cell.angle_alpha   90.00
_cell.angle_beta   90.00
_cell.angle_gamma   90.00
#
_symmetry.space_group_name_H-M   'P 1'
#
loop_
_entity.id
_entity.type
_entity.pdbx_description
1 polymer ?
#
loop_
_entity_poly.entity_id
_entity_poly.type
_entity_poly.pdbx_seq_one_letter_code
_entity_poly.pdbx_strand_id
1 'polypeptide(L)'
;MTATIAFFFWMVESLVNKMALTDDQRELMHNWLIPGFYLHKVAQKETDPEQRGKIRQKSQELLSVLKDKTGPLSGFDDCEIDSMVRTAKECAGLFQRSSSCVEGRNAQLSLHHHGMHRLSDRKMKGLTVIHNFHLKRPDGTTAAERFFENKPINMFEWL
;
A
#
# COMPACT_ATOMS: atom_id res chain seq x y z
N MET A 1 12.40 -2.01 4.98
CA MET A 1 12.48 -1.76 3.52
C MET A 1 13.10 -2.95 2.79
N THR A 2 14.29 -3.43 3.19
CA THR A 2 14.96 -4.61 2.62
C THR A 2 14.11 -5.88 2.65
N ALA A 3 13.46 -6.19 3.78
CA ALA A 3 12.56 -7.36 3.88
C ALA A 3 11.36 -7.29 2.92
N THR A 4 10.81 -6.09 2.68
CA THR A 4 9.68 -5.88 1.76
C THR A 4 10.11 -6.05 0.30
N ILE A 5 11.29 -5.54 -0.05
CA ILE A 5 11.87 -5.70 -1.39
C ILE A 5 12.21 -7.19 -1.63
N ALA A 6 12.81 -7.86 -0.64
CA ALA A 6 13.08 -9.29 -0.71
C ALA A 6 11.79 -10.12 -0.85
N PHE A 7 10.74 -9.78 -0.11
CA PHE A 7 9.43 -10.41 -0.23
C PHE A 7 8.82 -10.21 -1.62
N PHE A 8 8.94 -9.01 -2.20
CA PHE A 8 8.50 -8.75 -3.58
C PHE A 8 9.22 -9.68 -4.57
N PHE A 9 10.55 -9.72 -4.53
CA PHE A 9 11.31 -10.59 -5.43
C PHE A 9 10.96 -12.07 -5.22
N TRP A 10 10.77 -12.50 -3.97
CA TRP A 10 10.33 -13.86 -3.67
C TRP A 10 8.95 -14.19 -4.26
N MET A 11 7.99 -13.25 -4.21
CA MET A 11 6.69 -13.45 -4.87
C MET A 11 6.80 -13.52 -6.39
N VAL A 12 7.64 -12.67 -6.99
CA VAL A 12 7.91 -12.70 -8.43
C VAL A 12 8.50 -14.06 -8.82
N GLU A 13 9.53 -14.52 -8.11
CA GLU A 13 10.11 -15.84 -8.31
C GLU A 13 9.07 -16.95 -8.17
N SER A 14 8.20 -16.88 -7.16
CA SER A 14 7.15 -17.89 -6.98
C SER A 14 6.17 -17.97 -8.15
N LEU A 15 5.82 -16.84 -8.77
CA LEU A 15 4.93 -16.80 -9.93
C LEU A 15 5.64 -17.28 -11.20
N VAL A 16 6.87 -16.83 -11.44
CA VAL A 16 7.65 -17.20 -12.63
C VAL A 16 8.00 -18.70 -12.59
N ASN A 17 8.36 -19.24 -11.43
CA ASN A 17 8.68 -20.67 -11.28
C ASN A 17 7.50 -21.61 -11.61
N LYS A 18 6.24 -21.17 -11.43
CA LYS A 18 5.06 -21.98 -11.76
C LYS A 18 4.88 -22.21 -13.26
N MET A 19 5.51 -21.40 -14.09
CA MET A 19 5.36 -21.46 -15.55
C MET A 19 6.30 -22.48 -16.22
N ALA A 20 7.17 -23.15 -15.45
CA ALA A 20 8.14 -24.14 -15.96
C ALA A 20 9.00 -23.62 -17.13
N LEU A 21 9.42 -22.35 -17.04
CA LEU A 21 10.18 -21.65 -18.07
C LEU A 21 11.65 -22.09 -18.13
N THR A 22 12.22 -22.04 -19.33
CA THR A 22 13.67 -22.16 -19.56
C THR A 22 14.42 -20.95 -18.99
N ASP A 23 15.75 -21.04 -18.88
CA ASP A 23 16.56 -19.94 -18.33
C ASP A 23 16.46 -18.67 -19.19
N ASP A 24 16.50 -18.79 -20.52
CA ASP A 24 16.34 -17.66 -21.45
C ASP A 24 14.97 -16.98 -21.28
N GLN A 25 13.92 -17.78 -21.06
CA GLN A 25 12.56 -17.29 -20.83
C GLN A 25 12.43 -16.55 -19.51
N ARG A 26 13.08 -17.06 -18.46
CA ARG A 26 13.15 -16.39 -17.15
C ARG A 26 13.89 -15.06 -17.30
N GLU A 27 15.02 -15.05 -17.97
CA GLU A 27 15.78 -13.82 -18.21
C GLU A 27 14.92 -12.78 -18.94
N LEU A 28 14.16 -13.20 -19.96
CA LEU A 28 13.23 -12.32 -20.67
C LEU A 28 12.15 -11.74 -19.76
N MET A 29 11.58 -12.57 -18.87
CA MET A 29 10.60 -12.12 -17.88
C MET A 29 11.18 -11.07 -16.94
N HIS A 30 12.34 -11.33 -16.35
CA HIS A 30 12.94 -10.49 -15.31
C HIS A 30 13.55 -9.20 -15.84
N ASN A 31 14.16 -9.23 -17.04
CA ASN A 31 14.90 -8.07 -17.57
C ASN A 31 14.06 -7.20 -18.51
N TRP A 32 13.02 -7.76 -19.15
CA TRP A 32 12.27 -7.06 -20.20
C TRP A 32 10.79 -6.92 -19.88
N LEU A 33 10.08 -8.04 -19.69
CA LEU A 33 8.62 -8.02 -19.59
C LEU A 33 8.12 -7.40 -18.27
N ILE A 34 8.56 -7.92 -17.13
CA ILE A 34 8.12 -7.43 -15.81
C ILE A 34 8.49 -5.95 -15.62
N PRO A 35 9.75 -5.51 -15.88
CA PRO A 35 10.10 -4.10 -15.76
C PRO A 35 9.36 -3.23 -16.78
N GLY A 36 9.20 -3.70 -18.02
CA GLY A 36 8.48 -2.99 -19.08
C GLY A 36 7.03 -2.70 -18.72
N PHE A 37 6.30 -3.70 -18.20
CA PHE A 37 4.92 -3.54 -17.74
C PHE A 37 4.81 -2.73 -16.43
N TYR A 38 5.80 -2.81 -15.54
CA TYR A 38 5.84 -1.97 -14.36
C TYR A 38 5.98 -0.49 -14.75
N LEU A 39 6.95 -0.15 -15.60
CA LEU A 39 7.13 1.23 -16.10
C LEU A 39 5.90 1.72 -16.87
N HIS A 40 5.22 0.84 -17.60
CA HIS A 40 3.96 1.18 -18.26
C HIS A 40 2.91 1.67 -17.25
N LYS A 41 2.71 0.93 -16.14
CA LYS A 41 1.79 1.31 -15.06
C LYS A 41 2.22 2.59 -14.35
N VAL A 42 3.53 2.78 -14.12
CA VAL A 42 4.06 3.99 -13.49
C VAL A 42 3.80 5.22 -14.35
N ALA A 43 4.03 5.14 -15.66
CA ALA A 43 3.78 6.25 -16.59
C ALA A 43 2.31 6.70 -16.58
N GLN A 44 1.35 5.79 -16.38
CA GLN A 44 -0.07 6.15 -16.28
C GLN A 44 -0.41 6.95 -15.01
N LYS A 45 0.36 6.78 -13.94
CA LYS A 45 0.18 7.47 -12.65
C LYS A 45 1.05 8.72 -12.52
N GLU A 46 1.99 8.94 -13.44
CA GLU A 46 2.89 10.08 -13.42
C GLU A 46 2.17 11.35 -13.89
N THR A 47 2.30 12.40 -13.07
CA THR A 47 1.65 13.69 -13.31
C THR A 47 2.50 14.61 -14.16
N ASP A 48 3.83 14.52 -14.06
CA ASP A 48 4.72 15.35 -14.85
C ASP A 48 4.81 14.86 -16.31
N PRO A 49 4.44 15.68 -17.32
CA PRO A 49 4.44 15.27 -18.71
C PRO A 49 5.82 14.84 -19.24
N GLU A 50 6.90 15.50 -18.82
CA GLU A 50 8.26 15.20 -19.29
C GLU A 50 8.73 13.84 -18.75
N GLN A 51 8.66 13.64 -17.43
CA GLN A 51 8.99 12.36 -16.80
C GLN A 51 8.10 11.22 -17.32
N ARG A 52 6.79 11.47 -17.48
CA ARG A 52 5.87 10.50 -18.09
C ARG A 52 6.31 10.09 -19.48
N GLY A 53 6.75 11.04 -20.31
CA GLY A 53 7.30 10.78 -21.64
C GLY A 53 8.50 9.84 -21.59
N LYS A 54 9.49 10.16 -20.73
CA LYS A 54 10.71 9.35 -20.54
C LYS A 54 10.40 7.93 -20.07
N ILE A 55 9.55 7.78 -19.05
CA ILE A 55 9.16 6.47 -18.51
C ILE A 55 8.41 5.65 -19.57
N ARG A 56 7.49 6.28 -20.31
CA ARG A 56 6.73 5.62 -21.36
C ARG A 56 7.63 5.16 -22.50
N GLN A 57 8.59 5.98 -22.92
CA GLN A 57 9.57 5.60 -23.92
C GLN A 57 10.36 4.37 -23.45
N LYS A 58 10.88 4.39 -22.21
CA LYS A 58 11.64 3.24 -21.70
C LYS A 58 10.81 1.96 -21.58
N SER A 59 9.55 2.09 -21.18
CA SER A 59 8.60 0.98 -21.20
C SER A 59 8.41 0.41 -22.62
N GLN A 60 8.27 1.26 -23.62
CA GLN A 60 8.12 0.85 -25.02
C GLN A 60 9.39 0.19 -25.57
N GLU A 61 10.58 0.68 -25.22
CA GLU A 61 11.85 0.05 -25.56
C GLU A 61 11.92 -1.38 -25.03
N LEU A 62 11.62 -1.58 -23.74
CA LEU A 62 11.65 -2.91 -23.12
C LEU A 62 10.59 -3.85 -23.71
N LEU A 63 9.39 -3.35 -23.96
CA LEU A 63 8.29 -4.14 -24.53
C LEU A 63 8.36 -4.30 -26.05
N SER A 64 9.37 -3.70 -26.71
CA SER A 64 9.58 -3.87 -28.16
C SER A 64 9.91 -5.32 -28.53
N VAL A 65 10.46 -6.10 -27.60
CA VAL A 65 10.73 -7.54 -27.75
C VAL A 65 9.48 -8.33 -28.14
N LEU A 66 8.28 -7.88 -27.74
CA LEU A 66 7.01 -8.51 -28.12
C LEU A 66 6.61 -8.27 -29.58
N LYS A 67 7.18 -7.25 -30.23
CA LYS A 67 6.88 -6.90 -31.63
C LYS A 67 7.79 -7.63 -32.61
N ASP A 68 8.97 -8.02 -32.16
CA ASP A 68 9.96 -8.69 -32.99
C ASP A 68 9.78 -10.21 -32.93
N LYS A 69 9.00 -10.76 -33.86
CA LYS A 69 8.80 -12.21 -34.00
C LYS A 69 10.07 -12.96 -34.44
N THR A 70 11.14 -12.25 -34.81
CA THR A 70 12.44 -12.83 -35.15
C THR A 70 13.48 -12.67 -34.04
N GLY A 71 13.12 -11.98 -32.95
CA GLY A 71 13.99 -11.66 -31.82
C GLY A 71 13.98 -12.73 -30.71
N PRO A 72 14.12 -12.35 -29.43
CA PRO A 72 14.18 -13.28 -28.29
C PRO A 72 12.95 -14.18 -28.11
N LEU A 73 11.85 -13.86 -28.80
CA LEU A 73 10.61 -14.64 -28.81
C LEU A 73 10.46 -15.48 -30.09
N SER A 74 11.49 -15.55 -30.93
CA SER A 74 11.51 -16.40 -32.11
C SER A 74 11.43 -17.87 -31.69
N GLY A 75 10.37 -18.57 -32.12
CA GLY A 75 10.12 -19.98 -31.79
C GLY A 75 9.09 -20.24 -30.70
N PHE A 76 8.51 -19.19 -30.11
CA PHE A 76 7.44 -19.31 -29.11
C PHE A 76 6.07 -19.36 -29.75
N ASP A 77 5.15 -20.14 -29.15
CA ASP A 77 3.73 -20.09 -29.50
C ASP A 77 3.11 -18.76 -28.99
N ASP A 78 2.17 -18.20 -29.74
CA ASP A 78 1.37 -17.05 -29.33
C ASP A 78 0.67 -17.33 -27.96
N CYS A 79 0.26 -18.58 -27.67
CA CYS A 79 -0.30 -18.92 -26.35
C CYS A 79 0.73 -18.82 -25.20
N GLU A 80 1.98 -19.20 -25.45
CA GLU A 80 3.05 -19.08 -24.45
C GLU A 80 3.39 -17.62 -24.20
N ILE A 81 3.48 -16.82 -25.26
CA ILE A 81 3.71 -15.37 -25.18
C ILE A 81 2.59 -14.71 -24.37
N ASP A 82 1.34 -15.05 -24.63
CA ASP A 82 0.19 -14.50 -23.90
C ASP A 82 0.23 -14.86 -22.40
N SER A 83 0.62 -16.10 -22.08
CA SER A 83 0.81 -16.55 -20.70
C SER A 83 1.91 -15.73 -20.01
N MET A 84 3.06 -15.55 -20.67
CA MET A 84 4.18 -14.75 -20.16
C MET A 84 3.77 -13.29 -19.93
N VAL A 85 3.06 -12.69 -20.90
CA VAL A 85 2.56 -11.32 -20.80
C VAL A 85 1.58 -11.17 -19.63
N ARG A 86 0.68 -12.14 -19.43
CA ARG A 86 -0.27 -12.12 -18.32
C ARG A 86 0.46 -12.18 -16.98
N THR A 87 1.37 -13.12 -16.81
CA THR A 87 2.15 -13.27 -15.57
C THR A 87 3.03 -12.05 -15.30
N ALA A 88 3.63 -11.47 -16.35
CA ALA A 88 4.45 -10.27 -16.20
C ALA A 88 3.61 -9.06 -15.74
N LYS A 89 2.38 -8.90 -16.25
CA LYS A 89 1.44 -7.86 -15.80
C LYS A 89 1.01 -8.06 -14.34
N GLU A 90 0.84 -9.30 -13.91
CA GLU A 90 0.52 -9.66 -12.52
C GLU A 90 1.70 -9.30 -11.60
N CYS A 91 2.92 -9.75 -11.94
CA CYS A 91 4.14 -9.42 -11.22
C CYS A 91 4.36 -7.90 -11.10
N ALA A 92 4.18 -7.17 -12.20
CA ALA A 92 4.27 -5.72 -12.22
C ALA A 92 3.19 -5.02 -11.35
N GLY A 93 2.13 -5.72 -10.97
CA GLY A 93 1.11 -5.25 -10.03
C GLY A 93 1.44 -5.47 -8.56
N LEU A 94 2.36 -6.40 -8.25
CA LEU A 94 2.74 -6.72 -6.87
C LEU A 94 3.54 -5.60 -6.22
N PHE A 95 4.39 -4.91 -7.00
CA PHE A 95 5.14 -3.77 -6.49
C PHE A 95 4.29 -2.50 -6.54
N GLN A 96 3.96 -2.00 -5.36
CA GLN A 96 3.30 -0.71 -5.19
C GLN A 96 4.25 0.24 -4.46
N ARG A 97 4.68 1.30 -5.14
CA ARG A 97 5.50 2.35 -4.52
C ARG A 97 4.74 2.98 -3.36
N SER A 98 5.37 3.07 -2.19
CA SER A 98 4.85 3.86 -1.08
C SER A 98 4.65 5.30 -1.53
N SER A 99 3.48 5.87 -1.26
CA SER A 99 3.24 7.29 -1.46
C SER A 99 3.33 8.00 -0.12
N SER A 100 3.79 9.26 -0.16
CA SER A 100 3.87 10.13 1.03
C SER A 100 2.53 10.20 1.77
N CYS A 101 1.39 10.16 1.07
CA CYS A 101 0.06 10.16 1.69
C CYS A 101 -0.21 8.90 2.54
N VAL A 102 0.32 7.74 2.14
CA VAL A 102 0.19 6.48 2.89
C VAL A 102 1.12 6.50 4.10
N GLU A 103 2.34 7.03 3.95
CA GLU A 103 3.28 7.19 5.07
C GLU A 103 2.77 8.19 6.11
N GLY A 104 2.21 9.32 5.68
CA GLY A 104 1.62 10.33 6.57
C GLY A 104 0.40 9.81 7.33
N ARG A 105 -0.51 9.09 6.65
CA ARG A 105 -1.65 8.45 7.31
C ARG A 105 -1.19 7.37 8.30
N ASN A 106 -0.24 6.52 7.91
CA ASN A 106 0.28 5.48 8.80
C ASN A 106 1.03 6.07 9.99
N ALA A 107 1.78 7.16 9.81
CA ALA A 107 2.43 7.88 10.89
C ALA A 107 1.40 8.50 11.85
N GLN A 108 0.34 9.12 11.33
CA GLN A 108 -0.75 9.67 12.13
C GLN A 108 -1.46 8.56 12.94
N LEU A 109 -1.78 7.43 12.31
CA LEU A 109 -2.40 6.29 12.97
C LEU A 109 -1.49 5.68 14.03
N SER A 110 -0.19 5.54 13.73
CA SER A 110 0.81 5.05 14.68
C SER A 110 0.95 5.99 15.88
N LEU A 111 0.98 7.31 15.65
CA LEU A 111 1.05 8.32 16.71
C LEU A 111 -0.22 8.30 17.57
N HIS A 112 -1.39 8.21 16.94
CA HIS A 112 -2.67 8.11 17.64
C HIS A 112 -2.74 6.85 18.51
N HIS A 113 -2.37 5.70 17.94
CA HIS A 113 -2.31 4.43 18.66
C HIS A 113 -1.33 4.48 19.83
N HIS A 114 -0.11 5.00 19.62
CA HIS A 114 0.87 5.16 20.68
C HIS A 114 0.36 6.10 21.79
N GLY A 115 -0.35 7.18 21.44
CA GLY A 115 -0.92 8.12 22.40
C GLY A 115 -2.05 7.53 23.26
N MET A 116 -2.80 6.57 22.72
CA MET A 116 -4.01 6.03 23.34
C MET A 116 -3.83 4.65 23.99
N HIS A 117 -2.84 3.85 23.59
CA HIS A 117 -2.69 2.45 24.04
C HIS A 117 -1.97 2.31 25.40
N ARG A 118 -1.36 3.37 25.93
CA ARG A 118 -0.68 3.35 27.25
C ARG A 118 -1.00 4.60 28.06
N LEU A 119 -2.28 4.78 28.36
CA LEU A 119 -2.71 5.85 29.27
C LEU A 119 -2.17 5.55 30.68
N SER A 120 -1.44 6.50 31.26
CA SER A 120 -0.98 6.37 32.64
C SER A 120 -2.18 6.41 33.60
N ASP A 121 -2.02 5.87 34.80
CA ASP A 121 -3.08 5.89 35.83
C ASP A 121 -3.60 7.30 36.11
N ARG A 122 -2.73 8.31 36.05
CA ARG A 122 -3.12 9.71 36.18
C ARG A 122 -4.04 10.16 35.04
N LYS A 123 -3.70 9.82 33.79
CA LYS A 123 -4.55 10.13 32.63
C LYS A 123 -5.87 9.37 32.68
N MET A 124 -5.84 8.10 33.08
CA MET A 124 -7.04 7.30 33.26
C MET A 124 -7.97 7.91 34.30
N LYS A 125 -7.46 8.28 35.49
CA LYS A 125 -8.26 8.98 36.51
C LYS A 125 -8.87 10.27 35.99
N GLY A 126 -8.09 11.08 35.26
CA GLY A 126 -8.60 12.31 34.64
C GLY A 126 -9.73 12.05 33.63
N LEU A 127 -9.55 11.06 32.74
CA LEU A 127 -10.58 10.67 31.77
C LEU A 127 -11.83 10.09 32.45
N THR A 128 -11.68 9.36 33.56
CA THR A 128 -12.81 8.89 34.37
C THR A 128 -13.61 10.05 34.94
N VAL A 129 -12.96 11.11 35.41
CA VAL A 129 -13.67 12.32 35.89
C VAL A 129 -14.40 13.01 34.75
N ILE A 130 -13.73 13.20 33.60
CA ILE A 130 -14.35 13.83 32.41
C ILE A 130 -15.55 13.01 31.93
N HIS A 131 -15.41 11.69 31.83
CA HIS A 131 -16.49 10.79 31.41
C HIS A 131 -17.70 10.87 32.34
N ASN A 132 -17.47 10.85 33.65
CA ASN A 132 -18.55 10.80 34.63
C ASN A 132 -19.24 12.15 34.85
N PHE A 133 -18.50 13.25 34.79
CA PHE A 133 -18.99 14.57 35.27
C PHE A 133 -19.04 15.66 34.20
N HIS A 134 -18.47 15.46 33.00
CA HIS A 134 -18.46 16.48 31.94
C HIS A 134 -19.16 16.04 30.65
N LEU A 135 -18.89 14.82 30.15
CA LEU A 135 -19.48 14.33 28.91
C LEU A 135 -20.99 14.07 29.09
N LYS A 136 -21.78 14.63 28.16
CA LYS A 136 -23.24 14.53 28.15
C LYS A 136 -23.72 13.67 26.99
N ARG A 137 -24.80 12.93 27.23
CA ARG A 137 -25.57 12.26 26.17
C ARG A 137 -26.45 13.26 25.40
N PRO A 138 -27.10 12.83 24.31
CA PRO A 138 -28.08 13.66 23.61
C PRO A 138 -29.22 14.16 24.50
N ASP A 139 -29.57 13.42 25.56
CA ASP A 139 -30.56 13.82 26.59
C ASP A 139 -30.03 14.88 27.58
N GLY A 140 -28.79 15.32 27.42
CA GLY A 140 -28.15 16.34 28.26
C GLY A 140 -27.58 15.84 29.58
N THR A 141 -27.73 14.55 29.92
CA THR A 141 -27.33 14.01 31.23
C THR A 141 -25.91 13.44 31.24
N THR A 142 -25.20 13.59 32.38
CA THR A 142 -23.88 12.98 32.61
C THR A 142 -24.01 11.53 33.11
N ALA A 143 -22.91 10.76 33.10
CA ALA A 143 -22.96 9.39 33.63
C ALA A 143 -23.13 9.35 35.15
N ALA A 144 -22.51 10.29 35.89
CA ALA A 144 -22.72 10.42 37.32
C ALA A 144 -24.17 10.78 37.66
N GLU A 145 -24.81 11.68 36.90
CA GLU A 145 -26.23 12.03 37.08
C GLU A 145 -27.15 10.82 37.04
N ARG A 146 -26.95 9.95 36.06
CA ARG A 146 -27.76 8.74 35.91
C ARG A 146 -27.46 7.69 36.97
N PHE A 147 -26.21 7.59 37.41
CA PHE A 147 -25.81 6.60 38.41
C PHE A 147 -26.26 6.98 39.83
N PHE A 148 -26.18 8.26 40.19
CA PHE A 148 -26.55 8.76 41.51
C PHE A 148 -27.97 9.33 41.58
N GLU A 149 -28.69 9.36 40.45
CA GLU A 149 -30.03 9.96 40.31
C GLU A 149 -30.11 11.42 40.78
N ASN A 150 -28.98 12.12 40.78
CA ASN A 150 -28.87 13.50 41.25
C ASN A 150 -27.82 14.27 40.44
N LYS A 151 -28.04 15.57 40.28
CA LYS A 151 -27.15 16.45 39.53
C LYS A 151 -25.88 16.78 40.31
N PRO A 152 -24.70 16.32 39.87
CA PRO A 152 -23.45 16.66 40.52
C PRO A 152 -23.12 18.14 40.25
N ILE A 153 -22.36 18.72 41.17
CA ILE A 153 -21.82 20.07 41.03
C ILE A 153 -20.94 20.10 39.76
N ASN A 154 -21.05 21.17 38.97
CA ASN A 154 -20.22 21.34 37.80
C ASN A 154 -18.78 21.68 38.21
N MET A 155 -17.94 20.64 38.35
CA MET A 155 -16.54 20.78 38.75
C MET A 155 -15.65 21.46 37.69
N PHE A 156 -16.19 21.79 36.52
CA PHE A 156 -15.47 22.40 35.40
C PHE A 156 -15.90 23.85 35.13
N GLU A 157 -16.73 24.44 35.99
CA GLU A 157 -17.26 25.80 35.77
C GLU A 157 -16.18 26.90 35.83
N TRP A 158 -15.07 26.64 36.51
CA TRP A 158 -13.97 27.59 36.72
C TRP A 158 -12.68 27.27 35.93
N LEU A 159 -12.72 26.23 35.09
CA LEU A 159 -11.62 25.82 34.20
C LEU A 159 -11.72 26.50 32.84
#